data_AF-Q6Q633-F1
#
_entry.id   AF-Q6Q633-F1
#
_cell.length_a   1.000
_cell.length_b   1.000
_cell.length_c   1.000
_cell.angle_alpha   90.00
_cell.angle_beta   90.00
_cell.angle_gamma   90.00
#
_symmetry.space_group_name_H-M   'P 1'
#
loop_
_entity.id
_entity.type
_entity.pdbx_description
1 polymer ?
#
loop_
_entity_poly.entity_id
_entity_poly.type
_entity_poly.pdbx_seq_one_letter_code
_entity_poly.pdbx_strand_id
1 'polypeptide(L)' 'SERRKWIHCFENVTSIIFLVALSEYDQILFESENENRMEESKALFKTIITYPWFQHSSVIL' A
#
# COMPACT_ATOMS: atom_id res chain seq x y z
N SER A 1 11.73 -15.24 2.86
CA SER A 1 11.25 -13.85 2.85
C SER A 1 10.16 -13.72 1.81
N GLU A 2 8.90 -13.75 2.23
CA GLU A 2 7.74 -13.77 1.33
C GLU A 2 7.73 -12.57 0.36
N ARG A 3 8.21 -11.39 0.80
CA ARG A 3 8.40 -10.21 -0.06
C ARG A 3 9.31 -10.41 -1.28
N ARG A 4 10.26 -11.35 -1.24
CA ARG A 4 11.17 -11.62 -2.38
C ARG A 4 10.58 -12.58 -3.42
N LYS A 5 9.62 -13.43 -3.05
CA LYS A 5 8.99 -14.38 -3.99
C LYS A 5 8.03 -13.70 -4.97
N TRP A 6 7.46 -12.57 -4.58
CA TRP A 6 6.38 -11.91 -5.32
C TRP A 6 6.90 -10.99 -6.43
N ILE A 7 8.19 -10.64 -6.41
CA ILE A 7 8.80 -9.70 -7.35
C ILE A 7 8.67 -10.17 -8.82
N HIS A 8 8.67 -11.48 -9.06
CA HIS A 8 8.45 -12.04 -10.40
C HIS A 8 6.97 -12.19 -10.77
N CYS A 9 6.04 -12.07 -9.81
CA CYS A 9 4.59 -12.11 -10.06
C CYS A 9 4.02 -10.73 -10.44
N PHE A 10 4.83 -9.66 -10.38
CA PHE A 10 4.38 -8.28 -10.57
C PHE A 10 4.96 -7.60 -11.81
N GLU A 11 5.58 -8.34 -12.72
CA GLU A 11 5.83 -7.81 -14.07
C GLU A 11 4.51 -7.70 -14.84
N ASN A 12 4.27 -6.53 -15.43
CA ASN A 12 3.12 -6.23 -16.30
C ASN A 12 1.73 -6.27 -15.63
N VAL A 13 1.62 -5.81 -14.39
CA VAL A 13 0.32 -5.62 -13.74
C VAL A 13 -0.49 -4.55 -14.47
N THR A 14 -1.69 -4.89 -14.94
CA THR A 14 -2.60 -3.94 -15.59
C THR A 14 -3.21 -2.95 -14.60
N SER A 15 -3.61 -3.41 -13.41
CA SER A 15 -4.24 -2.56 -12.41
C SER A 15 -3.99 -3.03 -10.98
N ILE A 16 -3.95 -2.07 -10.06
CA ILE A 16 -3.78 -2.26 -8.61
C ILE A 16 -5.05 -1.75 -7.94
N ILE A 17 -5.64 -2.56 -7.06
CA ILE A 17 -6.74 -2.15 -6.19
C ILE A 17 -6.15 -1.95 -4.80
N PHE A 18 -6.18 -0.72 -4.31
CA PHE A 18 -5.70 -0.37 -2.97
C PHE A 18 -6.88 -0.14 -2.05
N LEU A 19 -7.06 -1.00 -1.04
CA LEU A 19 -8.14 -0.87 -0.06
C LEU A 19 -7.65 -0.14 1.18
N VAL A 20 -8.44 0.84 1.64
CA VAL A 20 -8.19 1.58 2.87
C VAL A 20 -9.44 1.66 3.74
N ALA A 21 -9.28 1.50 5.04
CA ALA A 21 -10.36 1.66 6.00
C ALA A 21 -10.51 3.15 6.38
N LEU A 22 -11.51 3.81 5.79
CA LEU A 22 -11.76 5.25 6.01
C LEU A 22 -12.10 5.59 7.47
N SER A 23 -12.67 4.63 8.20
CA SER A 23 -13.04 4.77 9.62
C SER A 23 -11.86 4.76 10.58
N GLU A 24 -10.64 4.56 10.11
CA GLU A 24 -9.44 4.45 10.96
C GLU A 24 -8.67 5.77 11.09
N TYR A 25 -9.29 6.90 10.74
CA TYR A 25 -8.66 8.22 10.78
C TYR A 25 -8.27 8.67 12.20
N ASP A 26 -8.93 8.18 13.24
CA ASP A 26 -8.69 8.48 14.66
C ASP A 26 -8.10 7.30 15.43
N GLN A 27 -7.81 6.19 14.74
CA GLN A 27 -7.28 4.98 15.36
C GLN A 27 -5.76 4.96 15.35
N ILE A 28 -5.18 4.43 16.42
CA ILE A 28 -3.75 4.14 16.56
C ILE A 28 -3.45 2.69 16.18
N LEU A 29 -2.23 2.44 15.72
CA LEU A 29 -1.76 1.08 15.47
C LEU A 29 -1.66 0.29 16.78
N PHE A 30 -1.95 -1.01 16.69
CA PHE A 30 -1.78 -1.91 17.83
C PHE A 30 -0.29 -2.11 18.15
N GLU A 31 0.57 -2.12 17.13
CA GLU A 31 2.02 -2.29 17.28
C GLU A 31 2.76 -1.01 17.71
N SER A 32 2.15 0.18 17.56
CA SER A 32 2.80 1.47 17.82
C SER A 32 1.75 2.51 18.27
N GLU A 33 1.74 2.82 19.57
CA GLU A 33 0.75 3.73 20.18
C GLU A 33 0.84 5.19 19.68
N ASN A 34 1.93 5.55 19.00
CA ASN A 34 2.18 6.90 18.49
C ASN A 34 1.91 7.04 16.98
N GLU A 35 1.47 5.97 16.32
CA GLU A 35 1.25 5.96 14.87
C GLU A 35 -0.23 5.81 14.54
N ASN A 36 -0.72 6.73 13.71
CA ASN A 36 -2.09 6.70 13.22
C ASN A 36 -2.23 5.74 12.04
N ARG A 37 -3.29 4.92 12.05
CA ARG A 37 -3.54 3.88 11.04
C ARG A 37 -3.77 4.44 9.63
N MET A 38 -4.44 5.59 9.53
CA MET A 38 -4.64 6.26 8.24
C MET A 38 -3.33 6.85 7.69
N GLU A 39 -2.46 7.38 8.54
CA GLU A 39 -1.14 7.86 8.10
C GLU A 39 -0.25 6.72 7.60
N GLU A 40 -0.28 5.54 8.23
CA GLU A 40 0.40 4.36 7.71
C GLU A 40 -0.16 3.95 6.34
N SER A 41 -1.48 3.91 6.20
CA SER A 41 -2.15 3.60 4.93
C SER A 41 -1.74 4.57 3.81
N LYS A 42 -1.62 5.86 4.11
CA LYS A 42 -1.13 6.89 3.18
C LYS A 42 0.34 6.67 2.81
N ALA A 43 1.19 6.30 3.77
CA ALA A 43 2.59 6.01 3.52
C ALA A 43 2.77 4.77 2.63
N LEU A 44 1.98 3.73 2.86
CA LEU A 44 1.93 2.52 2.02
C LEU A 44 1.46 2.84 0.60
N PHE A 45 0.38 3.61 0.46
CA PHE A 45 -0.13 4.04 -0.86
C PHE A 45 0.94 4.80 -1.64
N LYS A 46 1.62 5.76 -0.99
CA LYS A 46 2.73 6.50 -1.59
C LYS A 46 3.85 5.58 -2.07
N THR A 47 4.20 4.57 -1.27
CA THR A 47 5.22 3.58 -1.65
C THR A 47 4.82 2.78 -2.89
N ILE A 48 3.54 2.38 -2.99
CA ILE A 48 3.03 1.61 -4.14
C ILE A 48 3.06 2.45 -5.41
N ILE A 49 2.50 3.67 -5.39
CA ILE A 49 2.43 4.50 -6.60
C ILE A 49 3.79 5.02 -7.08
N THR A 50 4.79 5.08 -6.18
CA THR A 50 6.16 5.48 -6.52
C THR A 50 7.02 4.33 -7.00
N TYR A 51 6.55 3.09 -6.88
CA TYR A 51 7.35 1.92 -7.24
C TYR A 51 7.50 1.83 -8.78
N PRO A 52 8.73 1.70 -9.32
CA PRO A 52 8.97 1.70 -10.77
C PRO A 52 8.15 0.65 -11.55
N TRP A 53 7.89 -0.51 -10.96
CA TRP A 53 7.11 -1.59 -11.57
C TRP A 53 5.64 -1.24 -11.81
N PHE A 54 5.10 -0.25 -11.09
CA PHE A 54 3.68 0.13 -11.14
C PHE A 54 3.42 1.45 -11.84
N GLN A 55 4.45 2.09 -12.40
CA GLN A 55 4.34 3.40 -13.09
C GLN A 55 3.34 3.39 -14.26
N HIS A 56 3.14 2.23 -14.90
CA HIS A 56 2.21 2.06 -16.02
C HIS A 56 0.90 1.35 -15.62
N SER A 57 0.77 0.93 -14.36
CA SER A 57 -0.41 0.25 -13.87
C SER A 57 -1.48 1.28 -13.51
N SER A 58 -2.75 0.99 -13.83
CA SER A 58 -3.87 1.80 -13.32
C SER A 58 -4.04 1.55 -11.82
N VAL A 59 -4.36 2.59 -11.05
CA VAL A 59 -4.60 2.45 -9.61
C VAL A 59 -6.06 2.79 -9.31
N ILE A 60 -6.74 1.86 -8.64
CA ILE A 60 -8.12 1.98 -8.18
C ILE A 60 -8.07 2.06 -6.65
N LEU A 61 -8.71 3.07 -6.09
CA LEU A 61 -8.82 3.32 -4.65
C LEU A 61 -10.26 3.08 -4.20
#